data_AF-A0A7X6PU45-F1
#
_entry.id   AF-A0A7X6PU45-F1
#
_cell.length_a   1.000
_cell.length_b   1.000
_cell.length_c   1.000
_cell.angle_alpha   90.00
_cell.angle_beta   90.00
_cell.angle_gamma   90.00
#
_symmetry.space_group_name_H-M   'P 1'
#
loop_
_entity.id
_entity.type
_entity.pdbx_description
1 polymer ?
#
loop_
_entity_poly.entity_id
_entity_poly.type
_entity_poly.pdbx_seq_one_letter_code
_entity_poly.pdbx_strand_id
1 'polypeptide(L)' 'MIPIRDTISSKNYPIVNNILIGVNILVFLIQLAQGTGLDSFIRVHGLIPARYTVPEIG' A
#
# COMPACT_ATOMS: atom_id res chain seq x y z
N MET A 1 -4.47 -20.32 -4.87
CA MET A 1 -3.90 -21.69 -4.82
C MET A 1 -4.94 -22.64 -5.38
N ILE A 2 -4.56 -23.61 -6.21
CA ILE A 2 -5.45 -24.72 -6.60
C ILE A 2 -5.21 -25.83 -5.57
N PRO A 3 -6.19 -26.19 -4.72
CA PRO A 3 -5.93 -27.10 -3.61
C PRO A 3 -6.00 -28.56 -4.09
N ILE A 4 -4.86 -29.26 -4.10
CA ILE A 4 -4.79 -30.72 -4.27
C ILE A 4 -4.80 -31.31 -2.85
N ARG A 5 -6.00 -31.45 -2.26
CA ARG A 5 -6.25 -32.05 -0.93
C ARG A 5 -5.31 -31.55 0.18
N ASP A 6 -5.65 -30.40 0.75
CA ASP A 6 -5.04 -29.93 2.00
C ASP A 6 -6.15 -29.67 3.03
N THR A 7 -6.33 -30.59 3.99
CA THR A 7 -7.27 -30.47 5.12
C THR A 7 -6.58 -29.97 6.39
N ILE A 8 -5.31 -29.57 6.30
CA ILE A 8 -4.54 -29.09 7.44
C ILE A 8 -4.95 -27.64 7.71
N SER A 9 -5.58 -27.40 8.85
CA SER A 9 -5.88 -26.04 9.30
C SER A 9 -4.57 -25.27 9.47
N SER A 10 -4.43 -24.15 8.76
CA SER A 10 -3.25 -23.29 8.86
C SER A 10 -3.08 -22.81 10.30
N LYS A 11 -2.01 -23.28 10.96
CA LYS A 11 -1.68 -22.90 12.35
C LYS A 11 -0.98 -21.54 12.47
N ASN A 12 -0.60 -20.93 11.34
CA ASN A 12 0.13 -19.67 11.33
C ASN A 12 -0.87 -18.51 11.33
N TYR A 13 -1.02 -17.85 12.48
CA TYR A 13 -1.79 -16.63 12.55
C TYR A 13 -1.06 -15.53 11.76
N PRO A 14 -1.70 -14.90 10.76
CA PRO A 14 -1.01 -14.05 9.79
C PRO A 14 -0.79 -12.63 10.34
N ILE A 15 -0.01 -12.50 11.42
CA ILE A 15 0.28 -11.23 12.12
C ILE A 15 0.79 -10.17 11.14
N VAL A 16 1.79 -10.53 10.33
CA VAL A 16 2.42 -9.60 9.36
C VAL A 16 1.40 -9.08 8.36
N ASN A 17 0.53 -9.94 7.83
CA ASN A 17 -0.51 -9.54 6.91
C ASN A 17 -1.50 -8.56 7.56
N ASN A 18 -1.92 -8.85 8.79
CA ASN A 18 -2.85 -7.97 9.51
C ASN A 18 -2.22 -6.61 9.84
N ILE A 19 -0.93 -6.58 10.19
CA ILE A 19 -0.18 -5.34 10.38
C ILE A 19 -0.10 -4.55 9.07
N LEU A 20 0.25 -5.20 7.95
CA LEU A 20 0.31 -4.55 6.64
C LEU A 20 -1.04 -3.95 6.25
N ILE A 21 -2.13 -4.67 6.48
CA ILE A 21 -3.49 -4.15 6.26
C ILE A 21 -3.73 -2.91 7.13
N GLY A 22 -3.42 -2.98 8.42
CA GLY A 22 -3.60 -1.86 9.36
C GLY A 22 -2.80 -0.61 8.95
N VAL A 23 -1.55 -0.79 8.55
CA VAL A 23 -0.68 0.30 8.07
C VAL A 23 -1.25 0.93 6.79
N ASN A 24 -1.70 0.13 5.83
CA ASN A 24 -2.30 0.65 4.60
C ASN A 24 -3.57 1.45 4.90
N ILE A 25 -4.44 0.96 5.78
CA ILE A 25 -5.64 1.68 6.21
C ILE A 25 -5.26 3.01 6.86
N LEU A 26 -4.29 3.02 7.77
CA LEU A 26 -3.84 4.25 8.43
C LEU A 26 -3.34 5.29 7.41
N VAL A 27 -2.47 4.87 6.49
CA VAL A 27 -1.94 5.74 5.43
C VAL A 27 -3.04 6.24 4.51
N PHE A 28 -4.06 5.43 4.21
CA PHE A 28 -5.23 5.85 3.44
C PHE A 28 -6.05 6.91 4.18
N LEU A 29 -6.28 6.75 5.49
CA LEU A 29 -6.99 7.75 6.29
C LEU A 29 -6.24 9.08 6.36
N ILE A 30 -4.90 9.04 6.44
CA ILE A 30 -4.05 10.24 6.39
C ILE A 30 -4.22 10.95 5.04
N GLN A 31 -4.20 10.21 3.94
CA GLN A 31 -4.44 10.75 2.59
C GLN A 31 -5.83 11.37 2.47
N LEU A 32 -6.86 10.68 2.95
CA LEU A 32 -8.24 11.17 2.94
C LEU A 32 -8.38 12.49 3.73
N ALA A 33 -7.67 12.60 4.85
CA ALA A 33 -7.62 13.80 5.66
C ALA A 33 -6.93 14.99 4.97
N GLN A 34 -6.13 14.78 3.92
CA GLN A 34 -5.49 15.88 3.18
C GLN A 34 -6.47 16.68 2.31
N GLY A 35 -7.62 16.12 1.93
CA GLY A 35 -8.62 16.80 1.10
C GLY A 35 -8.02 17.35 -0.20
N THR A 36 -8.10 18.67 -0.39
CA THR A 36 -7.53 19.37 -1.57
C THR A 36 -6.01 19.37 -1.61
N GLY A 37 -5.33 19.05 -0.51
CA GLY A 37 -3.88 18.93 -0.42
C GLY A 37 -3.31 17.59 -0.90
N LEU A 38 -4.17 16.66 -1.35
CA LEU A 38 -3.77 15.30 -1.72
C LEU A 38 -2.72 15.28 -2.84
N ASP A 39 -2.84 16.13 -3.86
CA ASP A 39 -1.86 16.22 -4.95
C ASP A 39 -0.46 16.62 -4.46
N SER A 40 -0.39 17.54 -3.50
CA SER A 40 0.87 17.97 -2.88
C SER A 40 1.46 16.85 -2.03
N PHE A 41 0.62 16.18 -1.24
CA PHE A 41 1.01 15.03 -0.43
C PHE A 41 1.61 13.90 -1.28
N ILE A 42 0.94 13.55 -2.40
CA ILE A 42 1.43 12.55 -3.35
C ILE A 42 2.71 13.01 -4.04
N ARG A 43 2.87 14.30 -4.34
CA ARG A 43 4.10 14.81 -4.96
C ARG A 43 5.32 14.70 -4.03
N VAL A 44 5.13 14.90 -2.74
CA VAL A 44 6.20 14.85 -1.73
C VAL A 44 6.50 13.41 -1.30
N HIS A 45 5.48 12.60 -1.01
CA HIS A 45 5.64 11.27 -0.43
C HIS A 45 5.43 10.13 -1.41
N GLY A 46 4.77 10.37 -2.54
CA GLY A 46 4.49 9.37 -3.56
C GLY A 46 5.68 9.14 -4.48
N LEU A 47 5.87 7.87 -4.85
CA LEU A 47 6.77 7.50 -5.92
C LEU A 47 6.05 7.74 -7.25
N ILE A 48 6.34 8.87 -7.91
CA ILE A 48 5.80 9.20 -9.24
C ILE A 48 6.80 8.68 -10.29
N PRO A 49 6.52 7.59 -11.02
CA PRO A 49 7.50 6.96 -11.91
C PRO A 49 8.02 7.90 -13.00
N ALA A 50 7.16 8.78 -13.52
CA ALA A 50 7.52 9.76 -14.53
C ALA A 50 8.71 10.65 -14.11
N ARG A 51 8.89 10.93 -12.81
CA ARG A 51 10.04 11.70 -12.29
C ARG A 51 11.38 10.97 -12.40
N TYR A 52 11.33 9.65 -12.55
CA TYR A 52 12.52 8.78 -12.60
C TYR A 52 12.73 8.14 -13.96
N THR A 53 11.70 8.09 -14.82
CA THR A 53 11.76 7.44 -16.14
C THR A 53 11.72 8.40 -17.31
N VAL A 54 11.26 9.65 -17.12
CA VAL A 54 11.18 10.65 -18.19
C VAL A 54 12.18 11.77 -17.89
N PRO A 55 13.25 11.94 -18.70
CA PRO A 55 14.30 12.92 -18.44
C PRO A 55 13.80 14.37 -18.37
N GLU A 56 12.71 14.71 -19.05
CA GLU A 56 12.19 16.08 -19.08
C GLU A 56 11.34 16.47 -17.86
N ILE A 57 11.02 15.52 -16.97
CA ILE A 57 10.10 15.71 -15.82
C ILE A 57 10.84 15.74 -14.46
N GLY A 58 12.15 15.43 -14.46
CA GLY A 58 13.01 15.35 -13.27
C GLY A 58 13.32 16.68 -12.60
#